data_AF-T0Y003-F1
#
_entry.id   AF-T0Y003-F1
#
_cell.length_a   1.000
_cell.length_b   1.000
_cell.length_c   1.000
_cell.angle_alpha   90.00
_cell.angle_beta   90.00
_cell.angle_gamma   90.00
#
_symmetry.space_group_name_H-M   'P 1'
#
loop_
_entity.id
_entity.type
_entity.pdbx_description
1 polymer ?
#
loop_
_entity_poly.entity_id
_entity_poly.type
_entity_poly.pdbx_seq_one_letter_code
_entity_poly.pdbx_strand_id
1 'polypeptide(L)'
;MTTAARYAIIRFLPYAQTEEFANVGVVLHASATGAFIFRLNPKWRRIGAFFDTLDRQVFNAARKDFEVEILRITALAEATPAWGGRAFDELVRPRES
;
A
#
# COMPACT_ATOMS: atom_id res chain seq x y z
N MET A 1 -5.02 26.23 4.09
CA MET A 1 -3.82 25.94 3.28
C MET A 1 -3.95 24.53 2.73
N THR A 2 -3.83 24.36 1.42
CA THR A 2 -3.75 23.05 0.76
C THR A 2 -2.29 22.67 0.60
N THR A 3 -1.87 21.58 1.25
CA THR A 3 -0.50 21.06 1.12
C THR A 3 -0.46 20.05 -0.02
N ALA A 4 0.51 20.17 -0.93
CA ALA A 4 0.74 19.17 -1.97
C ALA A 4 1.21 17.85 -1.35
N ALA A 5 0.61 16.74 -1.79
CA ALA A 5 0.94 15.40 -1.32
C ALA A 5 1.14 14.45 -2.50
N ARG A 6 2.09 13.53 -2.35
CA ARG A 6 2.31 12.42 -3.28
C ARG A 6 1.44 11.26 -2.82
N TYR A 7 0.84 10.53 -3.75
CA TYR A 7 0.07 9.33 -3.42
C TYR A 7 0.35 8.20 -4.41
N ALA A 8 0.17 6.98 -3.95
CA ALA A 8 0.24 5.78 -4.77
C ALA A 8 -0.90 4.82 -4.40
N ILE A 9 -1.33 4.03 -5.39
CA ILE A 9 -2.37 3.02 -5.21
C ILE A 9 -1.71 1.71 -4.81
N ILE A 10 -2.26 1.05 -3.79
CA ILE A 10 -1.82 -0.27 -3.36
C ILE A 10 -2.59 -1.30 -4.19
N ARG A 11 -1.85 -2.12 -4.93
CA ARG A 11 -2.39 -3.18 -5.78
C ARG A 11 -2.15 -4.53 -5.14
N PHE A 12 -3.15 -5.40 -5.20
CA PHE A 12 -3.05 -6.80 -4.83
C PHE A 12 -3.04 -7.65 -6.10
N LEU A 13 -2.00 -8.46 -6.25
CA LEU A 13 -1.75 -9.33 -7.40
C LEU A 13 -1.63 -10.77 -6.90
N PRO A 14 -2.74 -11.52 -6.81
CA PRO A 14 -2.72 -12.89 -6.27
C PRO A 14 -2.05 -13.89 -7.21
N TYR A 15 -2.02 -13.63 -8.52
CA TYR A 15 -1.51 -14.55 -9.54
C TYR A 15 -0.51 -13.84 -10.45
N ALA A 16 0.78 -14.09 -10.27
CA ALA A 16 1.86 -13.45 -11.02
C ALA A 16 1.76 -13.69 -12.55
N GLN A 17 1.19 -14.81 -12.96
CA GLN A 17 1.13 -15.23 -14.36
C GLN A 17 0.04 -14.53 -15.17
N THR A 18 -0.99 -14.02 -14.51
CA THR A 18 -2.20 -13.49 -15.18
C THR A 18 -2.17 -11.98 -15.39
N GLU A 19 -1.21 -11.30 -14.74
CA GLU A 19 -1.15 -9.84 -14.65
C GLU A 19 -2.43 -9.17 -14.08
N GLU A 20 -3.38 -9.96 -13.55
CA GLU A 20 -4.59 -9.45 -12.93
C GLU A 20 -4.27 -8.78 -11.59
N PHE A 21 -4.92 -7.64 -11.33
CA PHE A 21 -4.74 -6.91 -10.10
C PHE A 21 -6.02 -6.24 -9.62
N ALA A 22 -6.12 -6.05 -8.31
CA ALA A 22 -7.16 -5.25 -7.70
C ALA A 22 -6.57 -4.11 -6.86
N ASN A 23 -7.16 -2.93 -6.98
CA ASN A 23 -6.82 -1.80 -6.11
C ASN A 23 -7.40 -2.05 -4.70
N VAL A 24 -6.53 -2.13 -3.70
CA VAL A 24 -6.90 -2.48 -2.32
C VAL A 24 -6.60 -1.38 -1.32
N GLY A 25 -5.98 -0.28 -1.74
CA GLY A 25 -5.69 0.82 -0.83
C GLY A 25 -4.95 1.97 -1.49
N VAL A 26 -4.53 2.92 -0.66
CA VAL A 26 -3.72 4.07 -1.03
C VAL A 26 -2.69 4.35 0.05
N VAL A 27 -1.54 4.88 -0.36
CA VAL A 27 -0.53 5.48 0.51
C VAL A 27 -0.28 6.91 0.07
N LEU A 28 -0.02 7.80 1.02
CA LEU A 28 0.17 9.23 0.82
C LEU A 28 1.34 9.73 1.66
N HIS A 29 2.13 10.63 1.08
CA HIS A 29 3.17 11.37 1.78
C HIS A 29 3.03 12.88 1.48
N ALA A 30 2.89 13.69 2.53
CA ALA A 30 2.83 15.14 2.45
C ALA A 30 4.09 15.74 3.08
N SER A 31 5.04 16.16 2.25
CA SER A 31 6.36 16.62 2.70
C SER A 31 6.30 17.85 3.61
N ALA A 32 5.36 18.77 3.38
CA ALA A 32 5.29 20.00 4.17
C ALA A 32 4.84 19.76 5.62
N THR A 33 4.11 18.67 5.89
CA THR A 33 3.68 18.29 7.25
C THR A 33 4.43 17.07 7.78
N GLY A 34 5.27 16.43 6.97
CA GLY A 34 5.89 15.14 7.27
C GLY A 34 4.89 13.98 7.37
N ALA A 35 3.62 14.18 7.00
CA ALA A 35 2.59 13.18 7.18
C ALA A 35 2.79 12.02 6.20
N PHE A 36 2.79 10.79 6.72
CA PHE A 36 2.85 9.56 5.95
C PHE A 36 1.63 8.72 6.34
N ILE A 37 0.67 8.55 5.43
CA ILE A 37 -0.65 8.01 5.74
C ILE A 37 -0.96 6.89 4.76
N PHE A 38 -1.55 5.80 5.24
CA PHE A 38 -2.06 4.75 4.37
C PHE A 38 -3.49 4.36 4.74
N ARG A 39 -4.22 3.78 3.78
CA ARG A 39 -5.54 3.20 4.00
C ARG A 39 -5.71 1.95 3.15
N LEU A 40 -6.08 0.86 3.78
CA LEU A 40 -6.45 -0.40 3.13
C LEU A 40 -7.97 -0.57 3.12
N ASN A 41 -8.49 -1.19 2.08
CA ASN A 41 -9.88 -1.61 1.98
C ASN A 41 -10.02 -3.06 2.48
N PRO A 42 -10.68 -3.31 3.62
CA PRO A 42 -10.81 -4.65 4.18
C PRO A 42 -11.91 -5.50 3.49
N LYS A 43 -12.65 -4.94 2.52
CA LYS A 43 -13.83 -5.59 1.95
C LYS A 43 -13.48 -6.74 1.00
N TRP A 44 -13.62 -7.97 1.51
CA TRP A 44 -13.47 -9.21 0.73
C TRP A 44 -14.39 -9.31 -0.49
N ARG A 45 -15.67 -8.92 -0.36
CA ARG A 45 -16.71 -9.21 -1.37
C ARG A 45 -16.33 -8.83 -2.80
N ARG A 46 -15.67 -7.69 -3.01
CA ARG A 46 -15.27 -7.24 -4.35
C ARG A 46 -14.05 -8.01 -4.87
N ILE A 47 -13.13 -8.37 -3.97
CA ILE A 47 -11.89 -9.08 -4.31
C ILE A 47 -12.21 -10.54 -4.63
N GLY A 48 -12.99 -11.21 -3.79
CA GLY A 48 -13.40 -12.60 -4.04
C GLY A 48 -14.36 -12.78 -5.22
N ALA A 49 -15.06 -11.73 -5.65
CA ALA A 49 -15.88 -11.76 -6.87
C ALA A 49 -15.09 -11.37 -8.14
N PHE A 50 -13.85 -10.89 -7.99
CA PHE A 50 -12.96 -10.61 -9.11
C PHE A 50 -11.96 -11.76 -9.32
N PHE A 51 -11.55 -12.41 -8.23
CA PHE A 51 -10.66 -13.57 -8.25
C PHE A 51 -11.39 -14.81 -7.72
N ASP A 52 -12.09 -15.52 -8.59
CA ASP A 52 -13.02 -16.60 -8.21
C ASP A 52 -12.35 -17.79 -7.50
N THR A 53 -11.06 -18.02 -7.74
CA THR A 53 -10.30 -19.12 -7.13
C THR A 53 -9.46 -18.67 -5.92
N LEU A 54 -9.55 -17.40 -5.52
CA LEU A 54 -8.74 -16.86 -4.44
C LEU A 54 -9.31 -17.27 -3.09
N ASP A 55 -8.46 -17.87 -2.24
CA ASP A 55 -8.83 -18.11 -0.85
C ASP A 55 -8.84 -16.78 -0.07
N ARG A 56 -9.94 -16.52 0.64
CA ARG A 56 -10.10 -15.38 1.54
C ARG A 56 -8.97 -15.26 2.57
N GLN A 57 -8.43 -16.37 3.05
CA GLN A 57 -7.32 -16.39 4.01
C GLN A 57 -6.03 -15.84 3.39
N VAL A 58 -5.77 -16.12 2.12
CA VAL A 58 -4.60 -15.58 1.39
C VAL A 58 -4.69 -14.06 1.31
N PHE A 59 -5.87 -13.54 0.94
CA PHE A 59 -6.10 -12.08 0.92
C PHE A 59 -5.93 -11.46 2.31
N ASN A 60 -6.49 -12.08 3.35
CA ASN A 60 -6.39 -11.57 4.71
C ASN A 60 -4.95 -11.56 5.24
N ALA A 61 -4.18 -12.62 4.96
CA ALA A 61 -2.79 -12.74 5.34
C ALA A 61 -1.95 -11.66 4.62
N ALA A 62 -2.03 -11.58 3.30
CA ALA A 62 -1.31 -10.57 2.51
C ALA A 62 -1.65 -9.14 2.95
N ARG A 63 -2.92 -8.86 3.24
CA ARG A 63 -3.36 -7.56 3.77
C ARG A 63 -2.71 -7.26 5.13
N LYS A 64 -2.66 -8.25 6.02
CA LYS A 64 -2.08 -8.10 7.36
C LYS A 64 -0.57 -7.89 7.29
N ASP A 65 0.13 -8.64 6.44
CA ASP A 65 1.58 -8.52 6.27
C ASP A 65 1.93 -7.14 5.69
N PHE A 66 1.18 -6.67 4.70
CA PHE A 66 1.32 -5.32 4.18
C PHE A 66 1.05 -4.26 5.25
N GLU A 67 -0.01 -4.43 6.06
CA GLU A 67 -0.38 -3.51 7.14
C GLU A 67 0.74 -3.39 8.19
N VAL A 68 1.37 -4.51 8.57
CA VAL A 68 2.52 -4.49 9.49
C VAL A 68 3.70 -3.73 8.89
N GLU A 69 4.05 -4.02 7.63
CA GLU A 69 5.22 -3.41 7.00
C GLU A 69 5.02 -1.91 6.75
N ILE A 70 3.85 -1.49 6.27
CA ILE A 70 3.58 -0.07 6.01
C ILE A 70 3.51 0.75 7.31
N LEU A 71 3.04 0.17 8.42
CA LEU A 71 3.10 0.80 9.73
C LEU A 71 4.55 1.03 10.18
N ARG A 72 5.44 0.05 9.95
CA ARG A 72 6.86 0.17 10.26
C ARG A 72 7.52 1.29 9.44
N ILE A 73 7.23 1.37 8.14
CA ILE A 73 7.74 2.41 7.25
C ILE A 73 7.22 3.79 7.66
N THR A 74 5.92 3.88 7.99
CA THR A 74 5.29 5.13 8.45
C THR A 74 5.94 5.64 9.72
N ALA A 75 6.11 4.78 10.73
CA ALA A 75 6.76 5.15 11.99
C ALA A 75 8.21 5.62 11.78
N LEU A 76 8.96 4.98 10.87
CA LEU A 76 10.31 5.41 10.52
C LEU A 76 10.33 6.77 9.81
N ALA A 77 9.41 7.00 8.88
CA ALA A 77 9.28 8.26 8.15
C ALA A 77 8.92 9.42 9.10
N GLU A 78 8.03 9.19 10.06
CA GLU A 78 7.65 10.17 11.08
C GLU A 78 8.81 10.47 12.03
N ALA A 79 9.57 9.45 12.44
CA ALA A 79 10.75 9.61 13.31
C ALA A 79 11.92 10.33 12.59
N THR A 80 11.97 10.27 11.25
CA THR A 80 13.02 10.89 10.44
C THR A 80 12.42 11.68 9.28
N PRO A 81 11.94 12.92 9.50
CA PRO A 81 11.23 13.70 8.47
C PRO A 81 12.02 13.92 7.17
N ALA A 82 13.35 14.10 7.25
CA ALA A 82 14.23 14.24 6.09
C ALA A 82 14.29 12.97 5.21
N TRP A 83 13.80 11.83 5.71
CA TRP A 83 13.73 10.56 5.01
C TRP A 83 12.36 10.30 4.35
N GLY A 84 11.28 10.97 4.75
CA GLY A 84 9.92 10.65 4.29
C GLY A 84 9.75 10.62 2.77
N GLY A 85 10.40 11.56 2.06
CA GLY A 85 10.42 11.59 0.59
C GLY A 85 11.08 10.35 -0.02
N ARG A 86 12.27 9.98 0.47
CA ARG A 86 13.00 8.78 0.02
C ARG A 86 12.29 7.50 0.40
N ALA A 87 11.69 7.44 1.58
CA ALA A 87 10.88 6.31 2.01
C ALA A 87 9.69 6.10 1.06
N PHE A 88 9.04 7.18 0.61
CA PHE A 88 7.99 7.10 -0.39
C PHE A 88 8.53 6.62 -1.75
N ASP A 89 9.69 7.14 -2.19
CA ASP A 89 10.32 6.72 -3.46
C ASP A 89 10.65 5.23 -3.48
N GLU A 90 11.24 4.69 -2.40
CA GLU A 90 11.54 3.26 -2.28
C GLU A 90 10.28 2.41 -2.16
N LEU A 91 9.23 2.91 -1.48
CA LEU A 91 7.96 2.20 -1.35
C LEU A 91 7.26 1.99 -2.70
N VAL A 92 7.31 3.00 -3.57
CA VAL A 92 6.62 2.97 -4.89
C VAL A 92 7.52 2.48 -6.02
N ARG A 93 8.80 2.21 -5.73
CA ARG A 93 9.76 1.68 -6.70
C ARG A 93 9.21 0.38 -7.29
N PRO A 94 9.13 0.25 -8.63
CA PRO A 94 8.80 -1.00 -9.27
C PRO A 94 9.76 -2.09 -8.79
N ARG A 95 9.24 -3.17 -8.22
CA ARG A 95 10.02 -4.37 -7.93
C ARG A 95 10.05 -5.20 -9.21
N GLU A 96 11.24 -5.57 -9.66
CA GLU A 96 11.39 -6.50 -10.78
C GLU A 96 10.65 -7.80 -10.44
N SER A 97 9.81 -8.27 -11.37
CA SER A 97 9.02 -9.50 -11.27
C SER A 97 9.75 -10.67 -11.89
#